data_AF-A0A7C5LUL3-F1
#
_entry.id   AF-A0A7C5LUL3-F1
#
_cell.length_a   1.000
_cell.length_b   1.000
_cell.length_c   1.000
_cell.angle_alpha   90.00
_cell.angle_beta   90.00
_cell.angle_gamma   90.00
#
_symmetry.space_group_name_H-M   'P 1'
#
loop_
_entity.id
_entity.type
_entity.pdbx_description
1 polymer ?
#
loop_
_entity_poly.entity_id
_entity_poly.type
_entity_poly.pdbx_seq_one_letter_code
_entity_poly.pdbx_strand_id
1 'polypeptide(L)'
;MMPWKRARERGQSMVIVALLMVVLVGFLASVVDIGNVYTQRRFMQNAADAGALAGARALALNQNPVPAVEQYAKSLNGAQLCETTVVSPSVYVTVSKTCPTYFAGAIGYPSFVVQAAAQARFTAPSSWEGSDLVPVAVHKDAIRYAPAQTLIWDSDTVDDAPKNPDDFPVGWNPARDYVAHGSQRGWLDLDNNGSLSDADLKSWIQYGFHGGPIRVGDWIRGDPGSRSAALQAMNDYRKVPGEVVICPIYDDYKDGKFHVCSFAAFEVTAVNWKGYFKYILGDFKYYVAPEDQQGGGSYDAGVRVIDLVQ
;
A
#
# COMPACT_ATOMS: atom_id res chain seq x y z
N MET A 1 -48.28 81.80 5.80
CA MET A 1 -47.19 80.78 5.74
C MET A 1 -47.77 79.44 6.14
N MET A 2 -47.73 78.45 5.24
CA MET A 2 -48.36 77.12 5.41
C MET A 2 -47.66 76.26 6.47
N PRO A 3 -48.39 75.50 7.31
CA PRO A 3 -47.80 74.49 8.17
C PRO A 3 -47.48 73.22 7.36
N TRP A 4 -46.22 72.79 7.38
CA TRP A 4 -45.75 71.53 6.78
C TRP A 4 -46.33 70.34 7.57
N LYS A 5 -47.22 69.54 6.96
CA LYS A 5 -47.62 68.23 7.50
C LYS A 5 -46.51 67.21 7.27
N ARG A 6 -45.59 67.03 8.23
CA ARG A 6 -44.75 65.82 8.32
C ARG A 6 -45.43 64.79 9.21
N ALA A 7 -46.34 63.98 8.68
CA ALA A 7 -47.03 62.97 9.50
C ALA A 7 -47.38 61.66 8.76
N ARG A 8 -46.63 61.26 7.73
CA ARG A 8 -46.98 60.03 6.97
C ARG A 8 -45.87 59.00 6.72
N GLU A 9 -44.64 59.21 7.19
CA GLU A 9 -43.53 58.28 6.90
C GLU A 9 -43.19 57.28 8.02
N ARG A 10 -43.77 57.41 9.22
CA ARG A 10 -43.46 56.50 10.35
C ARG A 10 -44.07 55.10 10.25
N GLY A 11 -45.07 54.88 9.40
CA GLY A 11 -45.70 53.56 9.20
C GLY A 11 -45.06 52.73 8.07
N GLN A 12 -44.56 53.40 7.02
CA GLN A 12 -43.97 52.73 5.86
C GLN A 12 -42.61 52.10 6.19
N SER A 13 -41.80 52.76 7.02
CA SER A 13 -40.51 52.24 7.46
C SER A 13 -40.65 50.93 8.24
N MET A 14 -41.68 50.81 9.10
CA MET A 14 -41.94 49.58 9.87
C MET A 14 -42.27 48.40 8.95
N VAL A 15 -43.05 48.62 7.88
CA VAL A 15 -43.39 47.57 6.89
C VAL A 15 -42.15 47.14 6.11
N ILE A 16 -41.34 48.10 5.64
CA ILE A 16 -40.09 47.79 4.92
C ILE A 16 -39.13 47.01 5.82
N VAL A 17 -38.94 47.43 7.08
CA VAL A 17 -38.08 46.73 8.04
C VAL A 17 -38.59 45.32 8.32
N ALA A 18 -39.90 45.13 8.50
CA ALA A 18 -40.48 43.80 8.70
C ALA A 18 -40.26 42.88 7.49
N LEU A 19 -40.45 43.38 6.27
CA LEU A 19 -40.17 42.62 5.05
C LEU A 19 -38.68 42.30 4.91
N LEU A 20 -37.78 43.25 5.19
CA LEU A 20 -36.34 43.02 5.17
C LEU A 20 -35.92 41.98 6.21
N MET A 21 -36.50 41.99 7.41
CA MET A 21 -36.23 40.96 8.43
C MET A 21 -36.62 39.56 7.96
N VAL A 22 -37.77 39.41 7.28
CA VAL A 22 -38.18 38.12 6.69
C VAL A 22 -37.18 37.66 5.63
N VAL A 23 -36.74 38.58 4.76
CA VAL A 23 -35.74 38.28 3.73
C VAL A 23 -34.39 37.87 4.35
N LEU A 24 -33.92 38.59 5.37
CA LEU A 24 -32.68 38.27 6.08
C LEU A 24 -32.74 36.91 6.79
N VAL A 25 -33.86 36.59 7.43
CA VAL A 25 -34.07 35.27 8.04
C VAL A 25 -34.12 34.17 6.96
N GLY A 26 -34.73 34.44 5.81
CA GLY A 26 -34.73 33.52 4.67
C GLY A 26 -33.33 33.24 4.11
N PHE A 27 -32.46 34.26 4.05
CA PHE A 27 -31.05 34.07 3.67
C PHE A 27 -30.27 33.28 4.73
N LEU A 28 -30.45 33.58 6.01
CA LEU A 28 -29.81 32.82 7.09
C LEU A 28 -30.21 31.34 7.05
N ALA A 29 -31.51 31.08 6.88
CA ALA A 29 -32.05 29.74 6.72
C ALA A 29 -31.38 28.98 5.57
N SER A 30 -31.27 29.64 4.41
CA SER A 30 -30.62 29.08 3.22
C SER A 30 -29.14 28.77 3.48
N VAL A 31 -28.41 29.67 4.13
CA VAL A 31 -26.98 29.47 4.46
C VAL A 31 -26.79 28.28 5.39
N VAL A 32 -27.66 28.10 6.38
CA VAL A 32 -27.57 26.96 7.32
C VAL A 32 -27.81 25.63 6.61
N ASP A 33 -28.85 25.53 5.78
CA ASP A 33 -29.15 24.28 5.08
C ASP A 33 -28.08 23.94 4.04
N ILE A 34 -27.62 24.92 3.25
CA ILE A 34 -26.54 24.73 2.29
C ILE A 34 -25.26 24.31 3.03
N GLY A 35 -24.91 24.99 4.11
CA GLY A 35 -23.75 24.66 4.94
C GLY A 35 -23.81 23.22 5.49
N ASN A 36 -24.99 22.78 5.93
CA ASN A 36 -25.22 21.40 6.35
C ASN A 36 -25.00 20.42 5.19
N VAL A 37 -25.58 20.66 4.01
CA VAL A 37 -25.42 19.80 2.82
C VAL A 37 -23.94 19.63 2.45
N TYR A 38 -23.18 20.72 2.38
CA TYR A 38 -21.74 20.67 2.07
C TYR A 38 -20.95 19.90 3.12
N THR A 39 -21.29 20.07 4.39
CA THR A 39 -20.64 19.36 5.50
C THR A 39 -20.92 17.86 5.42
N GLN A 40 -22.18 17.47 5.21
CA GLN A 40 -22.55 16.06 5.04
C GLN A 40 -21.90 15.44 3.79
N ARG A 41 -21.77 16.21 2.69
CA ARG A 41 -21.05 15.76 1.49
C ARG A 41 -19.59 15.44 1.77
N ARG A 42 -18.91 16.27 2.56
CA ARG A 42 -17.52 16.02 2.96
C ARG A 42 -17.39 14.79 3.85
N PHE A 43 -18.31 14.58 4.79
CA PHE A 43 -18.32 13.35 5.60
C PHE A 43 -18.55 12.10 4.76
N MET A 44 -19.46 12.15 3.78
CA MET A 44 -19.68 11.02 2.87
C MET A 44 -18.47 10.77 1.96
N GLN A 45 -17.76 11.80 1.52
CA GLN A 45 -16.52 11.61 0.76
C GLN A 45 -15.45 10.90 1.61
N ASN A 46 -15.22 11.37 2.84
CA ASN A 46 -14.30 10.71 3.76
C ASN A 46 -14.70 9.25 4.03
N ALA A 47 -16.01 8.95 4.13
CA ALA A 47 -16.51 7.60 4.29
C ALA A 47 -16.23 6.72 3.07
N ALA A 48 -16.42 7.26 1.86
CA ALA A 48 -16.12 6.56 0.61
C ALA A 48 -14.61 6.29 0.49
N ASP A 49 -13.77 7.30 0.71
CA ASP A 49 -12.31 7.20 0.60
C ASP A 49 -11.75 6.18 1.59
N ALA A 50 -12.21 6.23 2.85
CA ALA A 50 -11.82 5.28 3.88
C ALA A 50 -12.26 3.85 3.54
N GLY A 51 -13.48 3.68 3.02
CA GLY A 51 -13.97 2.39 2.54
C GLY A 51 -13.13 1.87 1.38
N ALA A 52 -12.84 2.70 0.38
CA ALA A 52 -12.07 2.34 -0.79
C ALA A 52 -10.64 1.93 -0.41
N LEU A 53 -9.94 2.71 0.40
CA LEU A 53 -8.59 2.39 0.88
C LEU A 53 -8.56 1.08 1.69
N ALA A 54 -9.51 0.88 2.60
CA ALA A 54 -9.60 -0.35 3.38
C ALA A 54 -9.88 -1.58 2.49
N GLY A 55 -10.76 -1.42 1.51
CA GLY A 55 -11.03 -2.45 0.51
C GLY A 55 -9.80 -2.76 -0.34
N ALA A 56 -9.12 -1.75 -0.87
CA ALA A 56 -7.89 -1.94 -1.65
C ALA A 56 -6.79 -2.61 -0.81
N ARG A 57 -6.69 -2.29 0.49
CA ARG A 57 -5.75 -2.95 1.41
C ARG A 57 -6.05 -4.43 1.60
N ALA A 58 -7.30 -4.78 1.86
CA ALA A 58 -7.71 -6.18 1.98
C ALA A 58 -7.48 -6.94 0.65
N LEU A 59 -7.81 -6.31 -0.48
CA LEU A 59 -7.56 -6.89 -1.80
C LEU A 59 -6.05 -7.09 -2.07
N ALA A 60 -5.22 -6.12 -1.68
CA ALA A 60 -3.77 -6.20 -1.78
C ALA A 60 -3.17 -7.33 -0.92
N LEU A 61 -3.80 -7.69 0.20
CA LEU A 61 -3.43 -8.84 1.03
C LEU A 61 -4.04 -10.16 0.55
N ASN A 62 -4.66 -10.18 -0.64
CA ASN A 62 -5.39 -11.33 -1.19
C ASN A 62 -6.54 -11.81 -0.27
N GLN A 63 -7.20 -10.88 0.40
CA GLN A 63 -8.35 -11.11 1.28
C GLN A 63 -9.63 -10.58 0.63
N ASN A 64 -10.80 -10.96 1.16
CA ASN A 64 -12.07 -10.40 0.71
C ASN A 64 -12.18 -8.92 1.13
N PRO A 65 -12.33 -7.96 0.19
CA PRO A 65 -12.36 -6.54 0.52
C PRO A 65 -13.67 -6.04 1.12
N VAL A 66 -14.80 -6.73 0.89
CA VAL A 66 -16.14 -6.24 1.25
C VAL A 66 -16.29 -5.97 2.76
N PRO A 67 -15.87 -6.86 3.68
CA PRO A 67 -15.99 -6.60 5.12
C PRO A 67 -15.22 -5.36 5.57
N ALA A 68 -14.03 -5.13 5.00
CA ALA A 68 -13.22 -3.96 5.33
C ALA A 68 -13.88 -2.67 4.83
N VAL A 69 -14.44 -2.68 3.61
CA VAL A 69 -15.19 -1.53 3.07
C VAL A 69 -16.38 -1.20 3.98
N GLU A 70 -17.18 -2.19 4.35
CA GLU A 70 -18.36 -1.97 5.20
C GLU A 70 -17.99 -1.43 6.59
N GLN A 71 -16.94 -1.97 7.21
CA GLN A 71 -16.46 -1.52 8.51
C GLN A 71 -16.05 -0.03 8.46
N TYR A 72 -15.22 0.34 7.48
CA TYR A 72 -14.70 1.71 7.41
C TYR A 72 -15.75 2.71 6.92
N ALA A 73 -16.53 2.38 5.88
CA ALA A 73 -17.54 3.29 5.34
C ALA A 73 -18.74 3.47 6.29
N LYS A 74 -19.28 2.36 6.84
CA LYS A 74 -20.52 2.39 7.63
C LYS A 74 -20.24 2.55 9.12
N SER A 75 -19.51 1.60 9.71
CA SER A 75 -19.35 1.54 11.18
C SER A 75 -18.48 2.67 11.72
N LEU A 76 -17.42 3.05 11.00
CA LEU A 76 -16.48 4.09 11.46
C LEU A 76 -16.81 5.50 10.93
N ASN A 77 -17.36 5.62 9.71
CA ASN A 77 -17.64 6.91 9.08
C ASN A 77 -19.14 7.23 8.90
N GLY A 78 -20.03 6.34 9.31
CA GLY A 78 -21.46 6.63 9.46
C GLY A 78 -22.26 6.72 8.14
N ALA A 79 -21.79 6.06 7.08
CA ALA A 79 -22.61 5.82 5.88
C ALA A 79 -23.80 4.90 6.18
N GLN A 80 -24.95 5.17 5.57
CA GLN A 80 -26.16 4.37 5.75
C GLN A 80 -26.19 3.20 4.75
N LEU A 81 -25.95 3.51 3.47
CA LEU A 81 -25.79 2.53 2.41
C LEU A 81 -24.35 2.57 1.90
N CYS A 82 -23.85 1.40 1.50
CA CYS A 82 -22.53 1.23 0.93
C CYS A 82 -22.63 0.17 -0.17
N GLU A 83 -22.31 0.55 -1.39
CA GLU A 83 -22.21 -0.32 -2.55
C GLU A 83 -20.74 -0.46 -2.91
N THR A 84 -20.29 -1.70 -3.08
CA THR A 84 -18.89 -2.02 -3.37
C THR A 84 -18.81 -2.81 -4.66
N THR A 85 -17.99 -2.34 -5.59
CA THR A 85 -17.65 -3.09 -6.80
C THR A 85 -16.14 -3.34 -6.82
N VAL A 86 -15.75 -4.61 -6.95
CA VAL A 86 -14.33 -5.00 -6.95
C VAL A 86 -13.95 -5.40 -8.37
N VAL A 87 -13.00 -4.68 -8.97
CA VAL A 87 -12.42 -4.99 -10.28
C VAL A 87 -10.91 -4.93 -10.11
N SER A 88 -10.31 -6.07 -9.75
CA SER A 88 -8.88 -6.16 -9.42
C SER A 88 -8.02 -5.50 -10.51
N PRO A 89 -7.07 -4.62 -10.16
CA PRO A 89 -6.58 -4.32 -8.80
C PRO A 89 -7.30 -3.15 -8.08
N SER A 90 -8.49 -2.73 -8.55
CA SER A 90 -9.26 -1.60 -8.02
C SER A 90 -10.49 -2.00 -7.21
N VAL A 91 -10.85 -1.15 -6.25
CA VAL A 91 -12.09 -1.21 -5.46
C VAL A 91 -12.82 0.11 -5.61
N TYR A 92 -14.08 0.03 -6.03
CA TYR A 92 -14.99 1.16 -6.17
C TYR A 92 -16.00 1.12 -5.04
N VAL A 93 -16.15 2.23 -4.33
CA VAL A 93 -17.04 2.36 -3.18
C VAL A 93 -17.98 3.54 -3.42
N THR A 94 -19.29 3.29 -3.34
CA THR A 94 -20.31 4.33 -3.37
C THR A 94 -21.09 4.29 -2.07
N VAL A 95 -21.15 5.41 -1.36
CA VAL A 95 -21.83 5.51 -0.06
C VAL A 95 -22.96 6.53 -0.13
N SER A 96 -23.97 6.33 0.70
CA SER A 96 -25.01 7.34 0.87
C SER A 96 -25.54 7.43 2.30
N LYS A 97 -26.08 8.60 2.62
CA LYS A 97 -26.73 8.89 3.90
C LYS A 97 -27.89 9.86 3.71
N THR A 98 -28.98 9.58 4.40
CA THR A 98 -30.12 10.49 4.48
C THR A 98 -29.90 11.45 5.65
N CYS A 99 -29.91 12.75 5.38
CA CYS A 99 -29.66 13.79 6.38
C CYS A 99 -30.89 14.72 6.50
N PRO A 100 -31.30 15.10 7.71
CA PRO A 100 -32.36 16.07 7.91
C PRO A 100 -31.90 17.46 7.47
N THR A 101 -32.84 18.25 6.96
CA THR A 101 -32.68 19.70 6.78
C THR A 101 -33.18 20.44 8.02
N TYR A 102 -32.74 21.68 8.21
CA TYR A 102 -33.22 22.54 9.29
C TYR A 102 -34.40 23.40 8.84
N PHE A 103 -34.20 24.34 7.92
CA PHE A 103 -35.25 25.28 7.51
C PHE A 103 -36.00 24.83 6.27
N ALA A 104 -35.35 24.13 5.34
CA ALA A 104 -35.96 23.52 4.16
C ALA A 104 -37.10 22.55 4.54
N GLY A 105 -37.01 21.92 5.72
CA GLY A 105 -38.06 21.07 6.27
C GLY A 105 -39.37 21.80 6.50
N ALA A 106 -39.33 23.09 6.88
CA ALA A 106 -40.53 23.89 7.11
C ALA A 106 -41.27 24.22 5.80
N ILE A 107 -40.60 24.14 4.65
CA ILE A 107 -41.18 24.39 3.33
C ILE A 107 -41.37 23.10 2.49
N GLY A 108 -41.36 21.93 3.16
CA GLY A 108 -41.73 20.65 2.55
C GLY A 108 -40.57 19.75 2.13
N TYR A 109 -39.31 20.11 2.43
CA TYR A 109 -38.12 19.29 2.13
C TYR A 109 -37.44 18.83 3.42
N PRO A 110 -37.98 17.84 4.16
CA PRO A 110 -37.50 17.48 5.50
C PRO A 110 -36.11 16.82 5.54
N SER A 111 -35.66 16.26 4.41
CA SER A 111 -34.37 15.57 4.30
C SER A 111 -33.84 15.58 2.88
N PHE A 112 -32.56 15.24 2.75
CA PHE A 112 -31.87 15.06 1.49
C PHE A 112 -30.96 13.83 1.56
N VAL A 113 -30.71 13.19 0.41
CA VAL A 113 -29.75 12.09 0.31
C VAL A 113 -28.42 12.65 -0.18
N VAL A 114 -27.37 12.42 0.58
CA VAL A 114 -25.99 12.72 0.19
C VAL A 114 -25.37 11.43 -0.31
N GLN A 115 -24.74 11.51 -1.46
CA GLN A 115 -23.94 10.43 -2.04
C GLN A 115 -22.50 10.87 -2.22
N ALA A 116 -21.57 9.93 -2.10
CA ALA A 116 -20.19 10.11 -2.48
C ALA A 116 -19.63 8.80 -3.03
N ALA A 117 -18.61 8.91 -3.87
CA ALA A 117 -17.94 7.76 -4.45
C ALA A 117 -16.43 7.96 -4.35
N ALA A 118 -15.72 6.85 -4.21
CA ALA A 118 -14.27 6.81 -4.18
C ALA A 118 -13.77 5.54 -4.86
N GLN A 119 -12.57 5.63 -5.38
CA GLN A 119 -11.85 4.50 -5.94
C GLN A 119 -10.47 4.42 -5.30
N ALA A 120 -10.06 3.22 -4.94
CA ALA A 120 -8.68 2.94 -4.57
C ALA A 120 -8.20 1.74 -5.37
N ARG A 121 -6.90 1.68 -5.64
CA ARG A 121 -6.27 0.55 -6.31
C ARG A 121 -4.97 0.21 -5.62
N PHE A 122 -4.50 -1.02 -5.82
CA PHE A 122 -3.13 -1.35 -5.53
C PHE A 122 -2.30 -1.47 -6.81
N THR A 123 -1.01 -1.18 -6.72
CA THR A 123 -0.03 -1.38 -7.79
C THR A 123 1.24 -2.00 -7.21
N ALA A 124 2.09 -2.58 -8.07
CA ALA A 124 3.42 -2.97 -7.63
C ALA A 124 4.27 -1.71 -7.35
N PRO A 125 5.25 -1.77 -6.44
CA PRO A 125 6.19 -0.67 -6.22
C PRO A 125 7.00 -0.37 -7.49
N SER A 126 7.21 0.91 -7.80
CA SER A 126 8.11 1.38 -8.86
C SER A 126 9.51 1.70 -8.34
N SER A 127 9.65 1.86 -7.03
CA SER A 127 10.92 1.97 -6.31
C SER A 127 10.76 1.47 -4.88
N TRP A 128 11.88 1.19 -4.21
CA TRP A 128 11.92 0.91 -2.79
C TRP A 128 13.01 1.68 -2.08
N GLU A 129 12.67 2.29 -0.95
CA GLU A 129 13.61 2.92 -0.03
C GLU A 129 13.18 2.60 1.40
N GLY A 130 14.02 1.88 2.15
CA GLY A 130 13.65 1.44 3.48
C GLY A 130 14.74 0.61 4.13
N SER A 131 14.77 0.61 5.46
CA SER A 131 15.75 -0.19 6.20
C SER A 131 15.48 -1.69 6.13
N ASP A 132 14.33 -2.11 5.62
CA ASP A 132 13.94 -3.49 5.34
C ASP A 132 14.46 -4.03 4.01
N LEU A 133 14.98 -3.15 3.14
CA LEU A 133 15.66 -3.56 1.90
C LEU A 133 16.94 -4.33 2.22
N VAL A 134 17.01 -5.55 1.69
CA VAL A 134 18.21 -6.40 1.81
C VAL A 134 18.90 -6.55 0.45
N PRO A 135 20.23 -6.71 0.42
CA PRO A 135 21.00 -6.81 -0.82
C PRO A 135 20.82 -8.15 -1.55
N VAL A 136 20.08 -9.10 -0.99
CA VAL A 136 19.82 -10.38 -1.66
C VAL A 136 18.70 -10.22 -2.69
N ALA A 137 19.05 -10.42 -3.96
CA ALA A 137 18.11 -10.39 -5.07
C ALA A 137 17.78 -11.81 -5.54
N VAL A 138 16.53 -12.02 -5.97
CA VAL A 138 16.03 -13.32 -6.42
C VAL A 138 15.38 -13.17 -7.80
N HIS A 139 15.59 -14.16 -8.68
CA HIS A 139 15.00 -14.14 -10.00
C HIS A 139 13.46 -14.26 -9.92
N LYS A 140 12.74 -13.60 -10.83
CA LYS A 140 11.26 -13.57 -10.87
C LYS A 140 10.58 -14.95 -10.88
N ASP A 141 11.30 -15.98 -11.34
CA ASP A 141 10.79 -17.36 -11.34
C ASP A 141 10.50 -17.88 -9.94
N ALA A 142 11.25 -17.44 -8.92
CA ALA A 142 10.95 -17.79 -7.53
C ALA A 142 9.55 -17.29 -7.11
N ILE A 143 9.14 -16.10 -7.56
CA ILE A 143 7.79 -15.58 -7.31
C ILE A 143 6.73 -16.38 -8.06
N ARG A 144 7.02 -16.77 -9.30
CA ARG A 144 6.06 -17.48 -10.15
C ARG A 144 5.82 -18.93 -9.72
N TYR A 145 6.86 -19.58 -9.19
CA TYR A 145 6.88 -21.02 -8.97
C TYR A 145 7.06 -21.45 -7.51
N ALA A 146 7.15 -20.52 -6.54
CA ALA A 146 7.17 -20.85 -5.10
C ALA A 146 5.79 -20.68 -4.46
N PRO A 147 4.90 -21.69 -4.49
CA PRO A 147 3.59 -21.61 -3.86
C PRO A 147 3.61 -21.78 -2.33
N ALA A 148 4.75 -22.17 -1.73
CA ALA A 148 4.88 -22.39 -0.30
C ALA A 148 6.21 -21.81 0.24
N GLN A 149 7.32 -22.54 0.11
CA GLN A 149 8.63 -22.11 0.62
C GLN A 149 9.62 -21.83 -0.52
N THR A 150 10.52 -20.89 -0.28
CA THR A 150 11.69 -20.63 -1.14
C THR A 150 12.97 -20.82 -0.35
N LEU A 151 13.85 -21.64 -0.91
CA LEU A 151 15.23 -21.80 -0.46
C LEU A 151 16.14 -21.00 -1.40
N ILE A 152 16.69 -19.90 -0.90
CA ILE A 152 17.72 -19.12 -1.58
C ILE A 152 19.05 -19.74 -1.25
N TRP A 153 19.69 -20.31 -2.25
CA TRP A 153 20.92 -21.04 -2.09
C TRP A 153 22.15 -20.23 -2.46
N ASP A 154 23.05 -20.11 -1.49
CA ASP A 154 24.40 -19.60 -1.61
C ASP A 154 25.40 -20.62 -2.23
N SER A 155 25.15 -21.08 -3.46
CA SER A 155 26.18 -21.70 -4.32
C SER A 155 26.07 -21.25 -5.78
N ASP A 156 27.22 -21.24 -6.45
CA ASP A 156 27.40 -20.85 -7.85
C ASP A 156 27.22 -22.04 -8.80
N THR A 157 27.30 -23.28 -8.29
CA THR A 157 27.16 -24.50 -9.10
C THR A 157 25.90 -25.28 -8.75
N VAL A 158 25.21 -25.77 -9.77
CA VAL A 158 24.07 -26.68 -9.60
C VAL A 158 24.53 -28.02 -9.04
N ASP A 159 25.79 -28.41 -9.26
CA ASP A 159 26.36 -29.66 -8.75
C ASP A 159 26.56 -29.67 -7.24
N ASP A 160 26.50 -28.50 -6.60
CA ASP A 160 26.43 -28.42 -5.14
C ASP A 160 25.03 -28.76 -4.63
N ALA A 161 24.03 -28.96 -5.53
CA ALA A 161 22.64 -29.44 -5.28
C ALA A 161 22.56 -30.31 -4.02
N PRO A 162 21.61 -30.10 -3.06
CA PRO A 162 21.38 -31.14 -2.08
C PRO A 162 20.97 -32.37 -2.88
N LYS A 163 21.87 -33.35 -2.92
CA LYS A 163 21.73 -34.54 -3.76
C LYS A 163 20.82 -35.56 -3.07
N ASN A 164 20.73 -35.46 -1.74
CA ASN A 164 19.87 -36.30 -0.93
C ASN A 164 18.70 -35.50 -0.37
N PRO A 165 17.50 -36.10 -0.28
CA PRO A 165 16.34 -35.50 0.36
C PRO A 165 16.60 -35.02 1.79
N ASP A 166 17.50 -35.68 2.52
CA ASP A 166 17.86 -35.38 3.91
C ASP A 166 18.75 -34.14 4.06
N ASP A 167 19.34 -33.64 2.96
CA ASP A 167 20.13 -32.41 2.96
C ASP A 167 19.23 -31.16 2.95
N PHE A 168 17.95 -31.33 2.62
CA PHE A 168 16.96 -30.25 2.66
C PHE A 168 16.46 -29.98 4.08
N PRO A 169 15.99 -28.75 4.36
CA PRO A 169 15.37 -28.41 5.63
C PRO A 169 14.20 -29.36 5.97
N VAL A 170 13.99 -29.62 7.26
CA VAL A 170 12.86 -30.42 7.74
C VAL A 170 11.54 -29.80 7.26
N GLY A 171 10.68 -30.61 6.63
CA GLY A 171 9.40 -30.17 6.08
C GLY A 171 9.44 -29.80 4.60
N TRP A 172 10.62 -29.83 3.97
CA TRP A 172 10.79 -29.59 2.54
C TRP A 172 10.00 -30.57 1.67
N ASN A 173 9.31 -30.02 0.67
CA ASN A 173 8.55 -30.76 -0.32
C ASN A 173 8.96 -30.31 -1.74
N PRO A 174 9.72 -31.14 -2.48
CA PRO A 174 10.22 -30.77 -3.82
C PRO A 174 9.11 -30.60 -4.87
N ALA A 175 7.86 -30.99 -4.58
CA ALA A 175 6.72 -30.76 -5.46
C ALA A 175 6.07 -29.37 -5.26
N ARG A 176 6.41 -28.64 -4.19
CA ARG A 176 5.77 -27.37 -3.80
C ARG A 176 6.74 -26.27 -3.42
N ASP A 177 7.98 -26.60 -3.10
CA ASP A 177 8.99 -25.64 -2.66
C ASP A 177 9.96 -25.33 -3.79
N TYR A 178 10.47 -24.11 -3.80
CA TYR A 178 11.31 -23.58 -4.87
C TYR A 178 12.74 -23.38 -4.39
N VAL A 179 13.72 -23.80 -5.19
CA VAL A 179 15.13 -23.53 -4.92
C VAL A 179 15.62 -22.48 -5.91
N ALA A 180 16.00 -21.30 -5.40
CA ALA A 180 16.73 -20.31 -6.18
C ALA A 180 18.23 -20.59 -6.05
N HIS A 181 18.87 -21.04 -7.13
CA HIS A 181 20.28 -21.44 -7.15
C HIS A 181 21.06 -20.84 -8.32
N GLY A 182 22.39 -20.84 -8.22
CA GLY A 182 23.26 -20.34 -9.29
C GLY A 182 22.84 -18.93 -9.75
N SER A 183 22.56 -18.79 -11.05
CA SER A 183 22.12 -17.54 -11.68
C SER A 183 20.67 -17.11 -11.37
N GLN A 184 19.99 -17.73 -10.40
CA GLN A 184 18.64 -17.35 -9.96
C GLN A 184 18.62 -16.55 -8.65
N ARG A 185 19.80 -16.23 -8.11
CA ARG A 185 19.98 -15.31 -6.98
C ARG A 185 21.17 -14.38 -7.22
N GLY A 186 21.35 -13.40 -6.36
CA GLY A 186 22.55 -12.57 -6.35
C GLY A 186 22.61 -11.63 -5.16
N TRP A 187 23.81 -11.14 -4.88
CA TRP A 187 24.06 -10.09 -3.91
C TRP A 187 24.28 -8.78 -4.67
N LEU A 188 23.47 -7.77 -4.38
CA LEU A 188 23.52 -6.47 -5.04
C LEU A 188 24.42 -5.49 -4.31
N ASP A 189 25.15 -4.72 -5.10
CA ASP A 189 25.92 -3.54 -4.71
C ASP A 189 24.98 -2.33 -4.66
N LEU A 190 24.27 -2.18 -3.55
CA LEU A 190 23.14 -1.22 -3.42
C LEU A 190 23.57 0.24 -3.56
N ASP A 191 24.79 0.59 -3.14
CA ASP A 191 25.32 1.95 -3.32
C ASP A 191 25.99 2.17 -4.69
N ASN A 192 26.13 1.10 -5.50
CA ASN A 192 26.73 1.10 -6.83
C ASN A 192 28.12 1.78 -6.86
N ASN A 193 28.89 1.67 -5.78
CA ASN A 193 30.22 2.28 -5.66
C ASN A 193 31.30 1.50 -6.44
N GLY A 194 30.95 0.33 -6.98
CA GLY A 194 31.84 -0.51 -7.79
C GLY A 194 32.62 -1.55 -7.00
N SER A 195 32.35 -1.71 -5.71
CA SER A 195 32.96 -2.69 -4.81
C SER A 195 31.93 -3.27 -3.85
N LEU A 196 31.57 -4.54 -4.07
CA LEU A 196 30.70 -5.28 -3.17
C LEU A 196 31.49 -6.01 -2.08
N SER A 197 31.66 -5.36 -0.91
CA SER A 197 32.37 -5.92 0.23
C SER A 197 31.43 -6.63 1.21
N ASP A 198 31.96 -7.64 1.92
CA ASP A 198 31.22 -8.34 2.98
C ASP A 198 30.85 -7.41 4.15
N ALA A 199 31.61 -6.32 4.36
CA ALA A 199 31.32 -5.34 5.39
C ALA A 199 30.07 -4.52 5.04
N ASP A 200 29.94 -4.12 3.77
CA ASP A 200 28.79 -3.36 3.27
C ASP A 200 27.53 -4.21 3.32
N LEU A 201 27.59 -5.45 2.81
CA LEU A 201 26.48 -6.40 2.89
C LEU A 201 25.98 -6.60 4.32
N LYS A 202 26.89 -6.80 5.29
CA LYS A 202 26.53 -6.92 6.70
C LYS A 202 25.88 -5.67 7.25
N SER A 203 26.45 -4.50 6.93
CA SER A 203 25.95 -3.21 7.38
C SER A 203 24.52 -2.98 6.88
N TRP A 204 24.27 -3.20 5.59
CA TRP A 204 22.94 -3.04 5.00
C TRP A 204 21.92 -4.04 5.55
N ILE A 205 22.33 -5.29 5.77
CA ILE A 205 21.45 -6.29 6.39
C ILE A 205 21.12 -5.90 7.83
N GLN A 206 22.09 -5.42 8.62
CA GLN A 206 21.88 -5.10 10.04
C GLN A 206 21.13 -3.77 10.26
N TYR A 207 21.50 -2.73 9.53
CA TYR A 207 21.05 -1.35 9.78
C TYR A 207 20.15 -0.78 8.68
N GLY A 208 19.97 -1.53 7.59
CA GLY A 208 19.28 -1.06 6.39
C GLY A 208 20.20 -0.29 5.45
N PHE A 209 19.77 -0.19 4.20
CA PHE A 209 20.42 0.63 3.20
C PHE A 209 19.84 2.05 3.20
N HIS A 210 20.70 3.07 3.24
CA HIS A 210 20.33 4.50 3.30
C HIS A 210 20.94 5.32 2.16
N GLY A 211 21.27 4.69 1.03
CA GLY A 211 21.87 5.36 -0.14
C GLY A 211 20.87 5.93 -1.14
N GLY A 212 19.57 5.95 -0.80
CA GLY A 212 18.47 6.39 -1.66
C GLY A 212 17.65 5.24 -2.25
N PRO A 213 16.63 5.57 -3.06
CA PRO A 213 15.69 4.58 -3.57
C PRO A 213 16.31 3.74 -4.69
N ILE A 214 16.10 2.42 -4.60
CA ILE A 214 16.33 1.51 -5.71
C ILE A 214 15.09 1.52 -6.61
N ARG A 215 15.24 1.69 -7.92
CA ARG A 215 14.11 1.79 -8.85
C ARG A 215 13.93 0.52 -9.68
N VAL A 216 12.68 0.24 -10.02
CA VAL A 216 12.35 -0.74 -11.06
C VAL A 216 12.91 -0.23 -12.39
N GLY A 217 13.66 -1.09 -13.08
CA GLY A 217 14.40 -0.79 -14.30
C GLY A 217 15.89 -0.56 -14.08
N ASP A 218 16.35 -0.43 -12.82
CA ASP A 218 17.77 -0.24 -12.53
C ASP A 218 18.58 -1.50 -12.84
N TRP A 219 19.75 -1.29 -13.44
CA TRP A 219 20.78 -2.31 -13.63
C TRP A 219 21.82 -2.17 -12.53
N ILE A 220 21.71 -2.99 -11.50
CA ILE A 220 22.53 -2.88 -10.29
C ILE A 220 23.64 -3.90 -10.35
N ARG A 221 24.87 -3.47 -10.10
CA ARG A 221 26.01 -4.37 -10.02
C ARG A 221 25.80 -5.38 -8.89
N GLY A 222 26.31 -6.58 -9.06
CA GLY A 222 26.34 -7.55 -7.99
C GLY A 222 27.19 -8.75 -8.35
N ASP A 223 27.14 -9.76 -7.51
CA ASP A 223 27.68 -11.07 -7.82
C ASP A 223 26.70 -12.17 -7.40
N PRO A 224 26.57 -13.23 -8.22
CA PRO A 224 25.88 -14.43 -7.80
C PRO A 224 26.74 -15.26 -6.84
N GLY A 225 27.87 -14.75 -6.32
CA GLY A 225 28.84 -15.51 -5.54
C GLY A 225 28.32 -15.94 -4.17
N SER A 226 29.04 -16.87 -3.52
CA SER A 226 28.74 -17.28 -2.15
C SER A 226 29.19 -16.25 -1.11
N ARG A 227 28.30 -15.78 -0.22
CA ARG A 227 28.56 -14.73 0.78
C ARG A 227 28.15 -15.17 2.18
N SER A 228 28.99 -16.02 2.80
CA SER A 228 28.72 -16.57 4.14
C SER A 228 28.59 -15.51 5.24
N ALA A 229 29.31 -14.41 5.09
CA ALA A 229 29.26 -13.28 6.00
C ALA A 229 27.90 -12.57 5.98
N ALA A 230 27.28 -12.46 4.79
CA ALA A 230 25.94 -11.91 4.61
C ALA A 230 24.86 -12.88 5.14
N LEU A 231 25.01 -14.18 4.90
CA LEU A 231 24.12 -15.19 5.50
C LEU A 231 24.14 -15.17 7.03
N GLN A 232 25.32 -15.02 7.63
CA GLN A 232 25.42 -14.88 9.08
C GLN A 232 24.62 -13.65 9.56
N ALA A 233 24.75 -12.50 8.89
CA ALA A 233 23.98 -11.32 9.24
C ALA A 233 22.46 -11.51 9.07
N MET A 234 22.02 -12.22 8.02
CA MET A 234 20.60 -12.58 7.86
C MET A 234 20.09 -13.42 9.03
N ASN A 235 20.89 -14.40 9.47
CA ASN A 235 20.56 -15.24 10.63
C ASN A 235 20.46 -14.42 11.94
N ASP A 236 21.41 -13.51 12.15
CA ASP A 236 21.58 -12.82 13.42
C ASP A 236 20.61 -11.64 13.58
N TYR A 237 20.20 -10.99 12.47
CA TYR A 237 19.42 -9.75 12.50
C TYR A 237 18.06 -9.81 11.80
N ARG A 238 17.85 -10.68 10.81
CA ARG A 238 16.61 -10.69 9.98
C ARG A 238 15.74 -11.92 10.14
N LYS A 239 16.24 -12.96 10.79
CA LYS A 239 15.46 -14.16 11.12
C LYS A 239 14.61 -13.91 12.38
N VAL A 240 13.63 -13.03 12.25
CA VAL A 240 12.69 -12.67 13.32
C VAL A 240 11.27 -13.10 12.90
N PRO A 241 10.57 -13.95 13.67
CA PRO A 241 9.24 -14.40 13.31
C PRO A 241 8.25 -13.25 13.10
N GLY A 242 7.57 -13.24 11.95
CA GLY A 242 6.62 -12.19 11.57
C GLY A 242 7.24 -10.91 11.00
N GLU A 243 8.57 -10.79 10.98
CA GLU A 243 9.26 -9.71 10.27
C GLU A 243 9.49 -10.13 8.81
N VAL A 244 9.27 -9.19 7.88
CA VAL A 244 9.59 -9.39 6.46
C VAL A 244 10.75 -8.50 6.08
N VAL A 245 11.61 -9.02 5.21
CA VAL A 245 12.61 -8.22 4.49
C VAL A 245 12.14 -7.99 3.06
N ILE A 246 12.64 -6.96 2.42
CA ILE A 246 12.32 -6.62 1.05
C ILE A 246 13.48 -7.02 0.16
N CYS A 247 13.22 -7.99 -0.71
CA CYS A 247 14.17 -8.52 -1.67
C CYS A 247 13.90 -7.89 -3.04
N PRO A 248 14.91 -7.31 -3.70
CA PRO A 248 14.84 -6.97 -5.11
C PRO A 248 14.56 -8.22 -5.95
N ILE A 249 13.59 -8.13 -6.86
CA ILE A 249 13.30 -9.16 -7.84
C ILE A 249 13.87 -8.72 -9.17
N TYR A 250 14.63 -9.61 -9.81
CA TYR A 250 15.22 -9.36 -11.12
C TYR A 250 14.71 -10.34 -12.17
N ASP A 251 14.81 -9.95 -13.43
CA ASP A 251 14.40 -10.77 -14.56
C ASP A 251 15.50 -11.02 -15.60
N ASP A 252 16.64 -10.35 -15.46
CA ASP A 252 17.80 -10.51 -16.32
C ASP A 252 19.09 -10.25 -15.53
N TYR A 253 20.17 -10.93 -15.95
CA TYR A 253 21.50 -10.79 -15.38
C TYR A 253 22.55 -10.79 -16.50
N LYS A 254 23.24 -9.66 -16.68
CA LYS A 254 24.22 -9.45 -17.77
C LYS A 254 25.36 -8.55 -17.28
N ASP A 255 26.58 -8.86 -17.72
CA ASP A 255 27.78 -8.06 -17.42
C ASP A 255 27.99 -7.76 -15.92
N GLY A 256 27.65 -8.71 -15.05
CA GLY A 256 27.75 -8.55 -13.59
C GLY A 256 26.68 -7.62 -12.99
N LYS A 257 25.58 -7.38 -13.70
CA LYS A 257 24.48 -6.52 -13.27
C LYS A 257 23.14 -7.24 -13.34
N PHE A 258 22.30 -6.99 -12.35
CA PHE A 258 20.94 -7.51 -12.22
C PHE A 258 19.95 -6.41 -12.63
N HIS A 259 19.02 -6.73 -13.51
CA HIS A 259 17.93 -5.82 -13.89
C HIS A 259 16.76 -5.98 -12.93
N VAL A 260 16.57 -5.00 -12.05
CA VAL A 260 15.49 -5.02 -11.05
C VAL A 260 14.15 -4.78 -11.74
N CYS A 261 13.21 -5.71 -11.60
CA CYS A 261 11.88 -5.62 -12.19
C CYS A 261 10.76 -5.42 -11.17
N SER A 262 10.99 -5.72 -9.89
CA SER A 262 10.04 -5.52 -8.79
C SER A 262 10.70 -5.72 -7.42
N PHE A 263 9.90 -5.73 -6.35
CA PHE A 263 10.30 -6.03 -4.98
C PHE A 263 9.33 -7.03 -4.36
N ALA A 264 9.84 -7.96 -3.56
CA ALA A 264 9.03 -8.95 -2.86
C ALA A 264 9.32 -8.95 -1.35
N ALA A 265 8.29 -9.15 -0.55
CA ALA A 265 8.41 -9.29 0.89
C ALA A 265 8.68 -10.76 1.21
N PHE A 266 9.75 -11.01 1.94
CA PHE A 266 10.25 -12.34 2.25
C PHE A 266 10.38 -12.50 3.76
N GLU A 267 9.66 -13.46 4.34
CA GLU A 267 9.79 -13.80 5.76
C GLU A 267 10.87 -14.88 5.91
N VAL A 268 11.94 -14.56 6.63
CA VAL A 268 13.07 -15.48 6.83
C VAL A 268 12.76 -16.45 7.96
N THR A 269 12.59 -17.73 7.63
CA THR A 269 12.20 -18.77 8.60
C THR A 269 13.41 -19.55 9.12
N ALA A 270 14.42 -19.77 8.28
CA ALA A 270 15.66 -20.42 8.68
C ALA A 270 16.85 -19.92 7.85
N VAL A 271 18.04 -19.99 8.44
CA VAL A 271 19.29 -19.66 7.75
C VAL A 271 20.33 -20.68 8.15
N ASN A 272 20.99 -21.30 7.17
CA ASN A 272 22.20 -22.08 7.39
C ASN A 272 23.38 -21.34 6.76
N TRP A 273 24.31 -20.88 7.59
CA TRP A 273 25.49 -20.14 7.14
C TRP A 273 26.80 -20.91 7.33
N LYS A 274 26.74 -22.12 7.91
CA LYS A 274 27.90 -22.96 8.21
C LYS A 274 27.90 -24.21 7.33
N GLY A 275 29.08 -24.81 7.19
CA GLY A 275 29.25 -26.05 6.45
C GLY A 275 29.21 -25.85 4.94
N TYR A 276 28.89 -26.93 4.22
CA TYR A 276 28.89 -26.95 2.76
C TYR A 276 27.60 -26.38 2.17
N PHE A 277 26.45 -26.80 2.71
CA PHE A 277 25.14 -26.43 2.19
C PHE A 277 24.58 -25.20 2.93
N LYS A 278 24.83 -24.00 2.39
CA LYS A 278 24.45 -22.73 3.00
C LYS A 278 23.23 -22.13 2.31
N TYR A 279 22.22 -21.67 3.05
CA TYR A 279 20.97 -21.18 2.47
C TYR A 279 20.24 -20.20 3.36
N ILE A 280 19.30 -19.47 2.75
CA ILE A 280 18.22 -18.74 3.42
C ILE A 280 16.91 -19.43 3.03
N LEU A 281 16.13 -19.85 4.01
CA LEU A 281 14.80 -20.41 3.82
C LEU A 281 13.76 -19.39 4.29
N GLY A 282 12.68 -19.27 3.54
CA GLY A 282 11.59 -18.37 3.88
C GLY A 282 10.44 -18.44 2.88
N ASP A 283 9.45 -17.60 3.09
CA ASP A 283 8.26 -17.55 2.25
C ASP A 283 8.04 -16.13 1.74
N PHE A 284 7.63 -16.00 0.48
CA PHE A 284 7.14 -14.72 -0.04
C PHE A 284 5.73 -14.45 0.49
N LYS A 285 5.50 -13.24 1.00
CA LYS A 285 4.22 -12.82 1.57
C LYS A 285 3.61 -11.69 0.75
N TYR A 286 2.27 -11.64 0.73
CA TYR A 286 1.59 -10.41 0.33
C TYR A 286 1.83 -9.35 1.39
N TYR A 287 2.32 -8.19 0.96
CA TYR A 287 2.71 -7.11 1.84
C TYR A 287 2.22 -5.77 1.29
N VAL A 288 1.64 -4.97 2.17
CA VAL A 288 1.20 -3.62 1.84
C VAL A 288 2.31 -2.68 2.23
N ALA A 289 2.88 -2.01 1.23
CA ALA A 289 3.96 -1.07 1.41
C ALA A 289 3.53 0.11 2.29
N PRO A 290 4.46 0.70 3.07
CA PRO A 290 4.21 1.96 3.76
C PRO A 290 3.87 3.10 2.78
N GLU A 291 3.25 4.16 3.28
CA GLU A 291 2.70 5.28 2.46
C GLU A 291 3.76 6.11 1.73
N ASP A 292 5.05 5.98 2.08
CA ASP A 292 6.17 6.68 1.45
C ASP A 292 6.69 5.99 0.18
N GLN A 293 6.27 4.75 -0.07
CA GLN A 293 6.69 3.99 -1.25
C GLN A 293 5.91 4.40 -2.49
N GLN A 294 6.60 4.43 -3.63
CA GLN A 294 6.01 4.83 -4.90
C GLN A 294 5.42 3.61 -5.63
N GLY A 295 4.15 3.71 -6.03
CA GLY A 295 3.47 2.72 -6.87
C GLY A 295 3.83 2.84 -8.35
N GLY A 296 3.23 2.00 -9.18
CA GLY A 296 3.34 2.06 -10.65
C GLY A 296 4.32 1.08 -11.31
N GLY A 297 4.86 0.13 -10.55
CA GLY A 297 5.64 -0.99 -11.08
C GLY A 297 4.80 -1.91 -11.97
N SER A 298 5.46 -2.60 -12.90
CA SER A 298 4.81 -3.45 -13.90
C SER A 298 4.69 -4.92 -13.52
N TYR A 299 5.45 -5.40 -12.54
CA TYR A 299 5.47 -6.80 -12.12
C TYR A 299 5.03 -6.93 -10.66
N ASP A 300 3.89 -7.58 -10.42
CA ASP A 300 3.38 -7.85 -9.07
C ASP A 300 4.11 -9.05 -8.46
N ALA A 301 4.99 -8.77 -7.49
CA ALA A 301 5.71 -9.77 -6.72
C ALA A 301 5.18 -9.92 -5.28
N GLY A 302 3.95 -9.47 -5.02
CA GLY A 302 3.27 -9.59 -3.72
C GLY A 302 3.40 -8.35 -2.83
N VAL A 303 4.41 -7.52 -3.03
CA VAL A 303 4.50 -6.17 -2.42
C VAL A 303 3.64 -5.21 -3.22
N ARG A 304 2.77 -4.47 -2.54
CA ARG A 304 1.74 -3.66 -3.18
C ARG A 304 1.63 -2.30 -2.50
N VAL A 305 1.65 -1.24 -3.29
CA VAL A 305 1.40 0.15 -2.88
C VAL A 305 -0.08 0.47 -3.15
N ILE A 306 -0.74 1.17 -2.23
CA ILE A 306 -2.16 1.51 -2.33
C ILE A 306 -2.30 3.00 -2.61
N ASP A 307 -3.06 3.32 -3.65
CA ASP A 307 -3.34 4.69 -4.05
C ASP A 307 -4.84 4.94 -4.14
N LEU A 308 -5.28 6.11 -3.66
CA LEU A 308 -6.58 6.67 -4.03
C LEU A 308 -6.53 7.15 -5.47
N VAL A 309 -7.54 6.78 -6.25
CA VAL A 309 -7.75 7.30 -7.61
C VAL A 309 -8.74 8.47 -7.46
N GLN A 310 -8.21 9.69 -7.57
CA GLN A 310 -9.00 10.93 -7.54
C GLN A 310 -9.65 11.21 -8.89
#